data_AF-K1UFD0-F1
#
_entry.id   AF-K1UFD0-F1
#
_cell.length_a   1.000
_cell.length_b   1.000
_cell.length_c   1.000
_cell.angle_alpha   90.00
_cell.angle_beta   90.00
_cell.angle_gamma   90.00
#
_symmetry.space_group_name_H-M   'P 1'
#
loop_
_entity.id
_entity.type
_entity.pdbx_description
1 polymer ?
#
loop_
_entity_poly.entity_id
_entity_poly.type
_entity_poly.pdbx_seq_one_letter_code
_entity_poly.pdbx_strand_id
1 'polypeptide(L)'
;MVDRLTGKPLHLDISDLPMKRGITTNRNKFVLGPSGSGKSFFMNHLVRQYYEQGAHVVLVDTGNSYQGLCEMIRRKTGGTDGVYFTYTEEKPISFNPFYTDDYV
;
A
#
# COMPACT_ATOMS: atom_id res chain seq x y z
N MET A 1 6.63 12.02 4.98
CA MET A 1 8.09 12.08 4.73
C MET A 1 8.58 13.43 5.18
N VAL A 2 9.82 13.58 5.63
CA VAL A 2 10.38 14.87 6.06
C VAL A 2 11.64 15.18 5.28
N ASP A 3 11.90 16.45 5.03
CA ASP A 3 13.19 16.91 4.56
C ASP A 3 14.26 16.63 5.62
N ARG A 4 15.36 15.98 5.23
CA ARG A 4 16.38 15.51 6.18
C ARG A 4 17.14 16.65 6.85
N LEU A 5 17.33 17.78 6.16
CA LEU A 5 18.15 18.89 6.66
C LEU A 5 17.35 19.81 7.58
N THR A 6 16.07 20.02 7.28
CA THR A 6 15.21 20.99 7.97
C THR A 6 14.18 20.33 8.88
N GLY A 7 13.95 19.03 8.77
CA GLY A 7 12.92 18.30 9.50
C GLY A 7 11.49 18.65 9.07
N LYS A 8 11.32 19.53 8.07
CA LYS A 8 9.99 19.98 7.62
C LYS A 8 9.27 18.85 6.90
N PRO A 9 7.96 18.66 7.12
CA PRO A 9 7.16 17.72 6.34
C PRO A 9 7.28 18.01 4.84
N LEU A 10 7.55 16.96 4.07
CA LEU A 10 7.59 17.01 2.62
C LEU A 10 6.28 16.42 2.07
N HIS A 11 5.55 17.24 1.32
CA HIS A 11 4.45 16.81 0.49
C HIS A 11 4.90 16.82 -0.96
N LEU A 12 5.01 15.64 -1.57
CA LEU A 12 5.54 15.47 -2.92
C LEU A 12 4.59 14.60 -3.74
N ASP A 13 4.18 15.11 -4.89
CA ASP A 13 3.45 14.32 -5.89
C ASP A 13 4.44 13.66 -6.86
N ILE A 14 4.56 12.34 -6.74
CA ILE A 14 5.43 11.50 -7.58
C ILE A 14 4.66 10.75 -8.67
N SER A 15 3.39 11.08 -8.92
CA SER A 15 2.54 10.34 -9.87
C SER A 15 1.78 11.24 -10.83
N ASP A 16 0.96 12.16 -10.33
CA ASP A 16 0.00 12.86 -11.19
C ASP A 16 0.63 14.05 -11.89
N LEU A 17 1.41 14.86 -11.17
CA LEU A 17 2.13 15.99 -11.75
C LEU A 17 3.15 15.56 -12.82
N PRO A 18 4.00 14.53 -12.61
CA PRO A 18 4.86 14.02 -13.67
C PRO A 18 4.11 13.56 -14.92
N MET A 19 2.97 12.88 -14.75
CA MET A 19 2.12 12.47 -15.87
C MET A 19 1.49 13.65 -16.61
N LYS A 20 0.92 14.62 -15.87
CA LYS A 20 0.33 15.84 -16.45
C LYS A 20 1.35 16.65 -17.25
N ARG A 21 2.62 16.61 -16.84
CA ARG A 21 3.73 17.27 -17.54
C ARG A 21 4.34 16.45 -18.67
N GLY A 22 3.85 15.24 -18.92
CA GLY A 22 4.39 14.33 -19.94
C GLY A 22 5.79 13.79 -19.62
N ILE A 23 6.23 13.85 -18.36
CA ILE A 23 7.54 13.34 -17.93
C ILE A 23 7.50 11.82 -17.81
N THR A 24 6.36 11.27 -17.37
CA THR A 24 6.11 9.82 -17.31
C THR A 24 4.84 9.46 -18.05
N THR A 25 4.79 8.25 -18.59
CA THR A 25 3.62 7.71 -19.28
C THR A 25 2.79 6.78 -18.39
N ASN A 26 3.30 6.42 -17.21
CA ASN A 26 2.64 5.52 -16.26
C ASN A 26 2.99 5.89 -14.80
N ARG A 27 2.33 5.20 -13.86
CA ARG A 27 2.50 5.40 -12.40
C ARG A 27 3.30 4.29 -11.71
N ASN A 28 3.88 3.36 -12.46
CA ASN A 28 4.63 2.23 -11.91
C ASN A 28 5.88 2.73 -11.18
N LYS A 29 6.21 2.10 -10.06
CA LYS A 29 7.33 2.48 -9.20
C LYS A 29 8.17 1.26 -8.91
N PHE A 30 9.48 1.40 -9.06
CA PHE A 30 10.45 0.38 -8.67
C PHE A 30 11.26 0.91 -7.48
N VAL A 31 11.16 0.23 -6.34
CA VAL A 31 11.85 0.60 -5.10
C VAL A 31 12.89 -0.47 -4.79
N LEU A 32 14.16 -0.09 -4.79
CA LEU A 32 15.28 -1.00 -4.59
C LEU A 32 16.12 -0.60 -3.37
N GLY A 33 16.64 -1.60 -2.65
CA GLY A 33 17.53 -1.41 -1.52
C GLY A 33 17.78 -2.72 -0.75
N PRO A 34 18.88 -2.84 0.00
CA PRO A 34 19.18 -4.05 0.79
C PRO A 34 18.22 -4.23 1.98
N SER A 35 18.26 -5.38 2.64
CA SER A 35 17.51 -5.58 3.89
C SER A 35 17.88 -4.49 4.93
N GLY A 36 16.91 -4.04 5.72
CA GLY A 36 17.11 -2.94 6.69
C GLY A 36 17.20 -1.52 6.10
N SER A 37 17.18 -1.33 4.77
CA SER A 37 17.31 0.00 4.16
C SER A 37 16.05 0.89 4.25
N GLY A 38 15.00 0.44 4.94
CA GLY A 38 13.74 1.20 5.07
C GLY A 38 12.76 1.09 3.91
N LYS A 39 12.91 0.11 2.98
CA LYS A 39 11.96 -0.10 1.87
C LYS A 39 10.51 -0.25 2.36
N SER A 40 10.27 -1.14 3.33
CA SER A 40 8.92 -1.39 3.87
C SER A 40 8.37 -0.17 4.61
N PHE A 41 9.23 0.61 5.26
CA PHE A 41 8.85 1.86 5.92
C PHE A 41 8.39 2.91 4.90
N PHE A 42 9.17 3.09 3.83
CA PHE A 42 8.79 3.95 2.71
C PHE A 42 7.48 3.51 2.06
N MET A 43 7.35 2.22 1.75
CA MET A 43 6.15 1.67 1.10
C MET A 43 4.90 1.81 1.99
N ASN A 44 5.00 1.57 3.30
CA ASN A 44 3.89 1.80 4.23
C ASN A 44 3.40 3.25 4.17
N HIS A 45 4.33 4.20 4.22
CA HIS A 45 3.99 5.61 4.09
C HIS A 45 3.34 5.93 2.75
N LEU A 46 3.92 5.44 1.65
CA LEU A 46 3.41 5.67 0.30
C LEU A 46 1.97 5.14 0.15
N VAL A 47 1.76 3.87 0.53
CA VAL A 47 0.45 3.22 0.45
C VAL A 47 -0.58 3.94 1.31
N ARG A 48 -0.23 4.30 2.55
CA ARG A 48 -1.12 5.07 3.42
C ARG A 48 -1.57 6.37 2.76
N GLN A 49 -0.66 7.10 2.10
CA GLN A 49 -1.03 8.35 1.42
C GLN A 49 -1.98 8.13 0.25
N TYR A 50 -1.77 7.08 -0.56
CA TYR A 50 -2.72 6.72 -1.63
C TYR A 50 -4.08 6.32 -1.08
N TYR A 51 -4.11 5.52 -0.02
CA TYR A 51 -5.33 5.14 0.65
C TYR A 51 -6.09 6.37 1.19
N GLU A 52 -5.39 7.30 1.85
CA GLU A 52 -5.99 8.55 2.35
C GLU A 52 -6.51 9.47 1.24
N GLN A 53 -6.02 9.30 0.00
CA GLN A 53 -6.51 9.98 -1.20
C GLN A 53 -7.65 9.23 -1.92
N GLY A 54 -8.12 8.10 -1.36
CA GLY A 54 -9.25 7.33 -1.89
C GLY A 54 -8.85 6.26 -2.92
N ALA A 55 -7.58 5.93 -3.06
CA ALA A 55 -7.16 4.82 -3.92
C ALA A 55 -7.56 3.47 -3.32
N HIS A 56 -8.07 2.56 -4.15
CA HIS A 56 -8.21 1.16 -3.77
C HIS A 56 -6.83 0.48 -3.80
N VAL A 57 -6.42 -0.11 -2.68
CA VAL A 57 -5.08 -0.68 -2.50
C VAL A 57 -5.19 -2.18 -2.30
N VAL A 58 -4.48 -2.93 -3.14
CA VAL A 58 -4.20 -4.35 -2.94
C VAL A 58 -2.70 -4.54 -2.77
N LEU A 59 -2.28 -5.22 -1.71
CA LEU A 59 -0.88 -5.49 -1.42
C LEU A 59 -0.66 -6.99 -1.24
N VAL A 60 0.41 -7.49 -1.85
CA VAL A 60 0.96 -8.81 -1.56
C VAL A 60 2.15 -8.62 -0.62
N ASP A 61 2.02 -9.13 0.60
CA ASP A 61 3.04 -9.00 1.65
C ASP A 61 3.61 -10.36 2.01
N THR A 62 4.93 -10.50 1.93
CA THR A 62 5.65 -11.70 2.35
C THR A 62 6.25 -11.58 3.76
N GLY A 63 6.29 -10.38 4.34
CA GLY A 63 7.02 -10.08 5.57
C GLY A 63 6.17 -9.50 6.70
N ASN A 64 4.84 -9.56 6.62
CA ASN A 64 3.89 -8.96 7.57
C ASN A 64 4.15 -7.47 7.88
N SER A 65 4.84 -6.77 6.98
CA SER A 65 5.22 -5.37 7.13
C SER A 65 4.03 -4.42 7.10
N TYR A 66 2.89 -4.84 6.53
CA TYR A 66 1.72 -3.97 6.36
C TYR A 66 0.54 -4.33 7.27
N GLN A 67 0.64 -5.41 8.09
CA GLN A 67 -0.41 -5.80 9.02
C GLN A 67 -0.82 -4.65 9.95
N GLY A 68 0.16 -3.94 10.52
CA GLY A 68 -0.11 -2.80 11.41
C GLY A 68 -0.89 -1.68 10.73
N LEU A 69 -0.61 -1.40 9.45
CA LEU A 69 -1.35 -0.39 8.69
C LEU A 69 -2.80 -0.83 8.45
N CYS A 70 -3.01 -2.09 8.05
CA CYS A 70 -4.35 -2.66 7.90
C CYS A 70 -5.14 -2.59 9.21
N GLU A 71 -4.55 -2.98 10.35
CA GLU A 71 -5.21 -2.89 11.66
C GLU A 71 -5.56 -1.45 12.05
N MET A 72 -4.69 -0.49 11.79
CA MET A 72 -4.96 0.93 12.03
C MET A 72 -6.15 1.41 11.21
N ILE A 73 -6.18 1.08 9.92
CA ILE A 73 -7.29 1.42 9.03
C ILE A 73 -8.58 0.77 9.53
N ARG A 74 -8.53 -0.53 9.85
CA ARG A 74 -9.67 -1.30 10.35
C ARG A 74 -10.28 -0.70 11.61
N ARG A 75 -9.45 -0.28 12.56
CA ARG A 75 -9.92 0.42 13.77
C ARG A 75 -10.55 1.75 13.43
N LYS A 76 -9.92 2.55 12.54
CA LYS A 76 -10.42 3.86 12.13
C LYS A 76 -11.78 3.79 11.42
N THR A 77 -12.00 2.75 10.62
CA THR A 77 -13.21 2.59 9.81
C THR A 77 -14.29 1.73 10.49
N GLY A 78 -14.06 1.26 11.72
CA GLY A 78 -15.02 0.39 12.40
C GLY A 78 -15.17 -0.99 11.74
N GLY A 79 -14.15 -1.46 11.03
CA GLY A 79 -14.13 -2.78 10.41
C GLY A 79 -14.58 -2.83 8.95
N THR A 80 -14.96 -1.70 8.34
CA THR A 80 -15.38 -1.66 6.93
C THR A 80 -14.22 -1.69 5.93
N ASP A 81 -12.98 -1.46 6.40
CA ASP A 81 -11.76 -1.48 5.60
C ASP A 81 -10.59 -2.01 6.45
N GLY A 82 -9.37 -2.09 5.90
CA GLY A 82 -8.18 -2.56 6.62
C GLY A 82 -8.12 -4.07 6.75
N VAL A 83 -8.48 -4.78 5.68
CA VAL A 83 -8.48 -6.24 5.63
C VAL A 83 -7.05 -6.74 5.46
N TYR A 84 -6.66 -7.73 6.25
CA TYR A 84 -5.37 -8.42 6.14
C TYR A 84 -5.64 -9.92 6.07
N PHE A 85 -5.41 -10.51 4.90
CA PHE A 85 -5.48 -11.95 4.72
C PHE A 85 -4.10 -12.55 5.00
N THR A 86 -4.05 -13.49 5.92
CA THR A 86 -2.82 -14.23 6.25
C THR A 86 -3.10 -15.72 6.29
N TYR A 87 -2.06 -16.50 6.04
CA TYR A 87 -2.10 -17.94 6.20
C TYR A 87 -1.97 -18.28 7.68
N THR A 88 -2.86 -19.14 8.19
CA THR A 88 -2.61 -19.94 9.38
C THR A 88 -2.81 -21.41 9.05
N GLU A 89 -2.22 -22.32 9.82
CA GLU A 89 -2.42 -23.76 9.60
C GLU A 89 -3.89 -24.15 9.73
N GLU A 90 -4.65 -23.51 10.63
CA GLU A 90 -6.08 -23.76 10.79
C GLU A 90 -6.95 -23.05 9.73
N LYS A 91 -6.42 -22.00 9.11
CA LYS A 91 -7.11 -21.18 8.09
C LYS A 91 -6.15 -20.84 6.95
N PRO A 92 -5.90 -21.78 6.02
CA PRO A 92 -5.11 -21.49 4.84
C PRO A 92 -5.80 -20.42 3.99
N ILE A 93 -5.00 -19.57 3.34
CA ILE A 93 -5.52 -18.64 2.34
C ILE A 93 -6.10 -19.49 1.20
N SER A 94 -7.41 -19.37 0.99
CA SER A 94 -8.11 -19.94 -0.15
C SER A 94 -8.76 -18.80 -0.91
N PHE A 95 -8.44 -18.70 -2.21
CA PHE A 95 -9.05 -17.76 -3.13
C PHE A 95 -9.39 -18.55 -4.39
N ASN A 96 -10.65 -18.50 -4.82
CA ASN A 96 -11.05 -19.08 -6.08
C ASN A 96 -10.99 -17.98 -7.15
N PRO A 97 -9.99 -17.97 -8.04
CA PRO A 97 -9.89 -16.97 -9.10
C PRO A 97 -10.98 -17.10 -10.18
N PHE A 98 -11.75 -18.19 -10.16
CA PHE A 98 -12.86 -18.45 -11.07
C PHE A 98 -14.23 -18.19 -10.43
N TYR A 99 -14.28 -17.66 -9.22
CA TYR A 99 -15.55 -17.29 -8.61
C TYR A 99 -16.11 -16.05 -9.29
N THR A 100 -17.29 -16.16 -9.89
CA THR A 100 -18.04 -15.04 -10.46
C THR A 100 -19.46 -15.06 -9.89
N ASP A 101 -20.00 -13.88 -9.56
CA ASP A 101 -21.35 -13.75 -8.97
C ASP A 101 -22.46 -13.90 -10.01
N ASP A 102 -22.12 -13.80 -11.29
CA ASP A 102 -23.07 -13.71 -12.40
C ASP A 102 -23.34 -15.05 -13.10
N TYR A 103 -22.59 -16.12 -12.79
CA TYR A 103 -22.74 -17.47 -13.38
C TYR A 103 -23.02 -17.47 -14.91
N VAL A 104 -22.46 -16.50 -15.65
CA VAL A 104 -22.58 -16.42 -17.11
C VAL A 104 -21.62 -17.37 -17.79
#